data_AF-A0A853BZA3-F1
#
_entry.id   AF-A0A853BZA3-F1
#
_cell.length_a   1.000
_cell.length_b   1.000
_cell.length_c   1.000
_cell.angle_alpha   90.00
_cell.angle_beta   90.00
_cell.angle_gamma   90.00
#
_symmetry.space_group_name_H-M   'P 1'
#
loop_
_entity.id
_entity.type
_entity.pdbx_description
1 polymer ?
#
loop_
_entity_poly.entity_id
_entity_poly.type
_entity_poly.pdbx_seq_one_letter_code
_entity_poly.pdbx_strand_id
1 'polypeptide(L)'
;MPRVYVPATLATLGEYVAAGRVPAATERVVAPADDEETEYAALMTAADLSAEAVSGDGRRVVITVETAGDGGGDLAWADVVAVHADTEPFTDPDDDLAWFATQEVGDLLAGAG
;
A
#
# COMPACT_ATOMS: atom_id res chain seq x y z
N MET A 1 -13.66 -10.63 1.24
CA MET A 1 -13.95 -9.86 -0.01
C MET A 1 -12.59 -9.55 -0.62
N PRO A 2 -12.36 -9.67 -1.94
CA PRO A 2 -10.99 -9.66 -2.46
C PRO A 2 -10.29 -8.33 -2.15
N ARG A 3 -9.01 -8.42 -1.80
CA ARG A 3 -8.16 -7.27 -1.51
C ARG A 3 -7.22 -6.99 -2.67
N VAL A 4 -6.95 -5.71 -2.87
CA VAL A 4 -5.92 -5.23 -3.78
C VAL A 4 -4.86 -4.46 -3.00
N TYR A 5 -3.61 -4.68 -3.40
CA TYR A 5 -2.42 -4.12 -2.77
C TYR A 5 -1.78 -3.18 -3.78
N VAL A 6 -1.76 -1.89 -3.45
CA VAL A 6 -1.29 -0.83 -4.33
C VAL A 6 0.11 -0.42 -3.90
N PRO A 7 1.17 -0.71 -4.68
CA PRO A 7 2.49 -0.14 -4.46
C PRO A 7 2.43 1.39 -4.52
N ALA A 8 3.06 2.04 -3.55
CA ALA A 8 3.09 3.48 -3.43
C ALA A 8 4.44 3.96 -2.87
N THR A 9 4.61 5.27 -2.79
CA THR A 9 5.62 5.95 -1.97
C THR A 9 4.91 6.87 -0.98
N LEU A 10 5.61 7.42 0.02
CA LEU A 10 5.03 8.45 0.90
C LEU A 10 4.50 9.66 0.11
N ALA A 11 5.15 10.03 -0.99
CA ALA A 11 4.71 11.12 -1.84
C ALA A 11 3.36 10.80 -2.52
N THR A 12 3.26 9.66 -3.20
CA THR A 12 2.01 9.26 -3.88
C THR A 12 0.90 8.94 -2.89
N LEU A 13 1.22 8.42 -1.70
CA LEU A 13 0.26 8.25 -0.62
C LEU A 13 -0.38 9.58 -0.23
N GLY A 14 0.45 10.63 -0.02
CA GLY A 14 -0.04 11.98 0.27
C GLY A 14 -0.93 12.54 -0.85
N GLU A 15 -0.59 12.29 -2.11
CA GLU A 15 -1.39 12.67 -3.27
C GLU A 15 -2.76 11.96 -3.29
N TYR A 16 -2.80 10.65 -3.03
CA TYR A 16 -4.03 9.86 -3.03
C TYR A 16 -4.97 10.25 -1.88
N VAL A 17 -4.40 10.51 -0.70
CA VAL A 17 -5.16 11.04 0.45
C VAL A 17 -5.78 12.39 0.10
N ALA A 18 -4.99 13.31 -0.47
CA ALA A 18 -5.48 14.63 -0.86
C ALA A 18 -6.55 14.57 -1.98
N ALA A 19 -6.42 13.63 -2.91
CA ALA A 19 -7.37 13.40 -3.99
C ALA A 19 -8.63 12.61 -3.56
N GLY A 20 -8.58 11.93 -2.42
CA GLY A 20 -9.64 11.04 -1.94
C GLY A 20 -9.80 9.77 -2.77
N ARG A 21 -8.81 9.40 -3.58
CA ARG A 21 -8.83 8.21 -4.44
C ARG A 21 -7.44 7.76 -4.89
N VAL A 22 -7.33 6.49 -5.23
CA VAL A 22 -6.21 5.92 -6.01
C VAL A 22 -6.64 5.83 -7.48
N PRO A 23 -5.87 6.40 -8.44
CA PRO A 23 -6.19 6.33 -9.86
C PRO A 23 -6.24 4.90 -10.42
N ALA A 24 -7.14 4.66 -11.38
CA ALA A 24 -7.28 3.36 -12.04
C ALA A 24 -6.02 2.87 -12.76
N ALA A 25 -5.18 3.80 -13.22
CA ALA A 25 -3.94 3.51 -13.93
C ALA A 25 -2.79 3.06 -13.01
N THR A 26 -2.96 3.17 -11.69
CA THR A 26 -1.94 2.73 -10.74
C THR A 26 -1.84 1.20 -10.76
N GLU A 27 -0.60 0.72 -10.80
CA GLU A 27 -0.30 -0.71 -10.68
C GLU A 27 -0.85 -1.26 -9.36
N ARG A 28 -1.31 -2.51 -9.38
CA ARG A 28 -1.95 -3.16 -8.23
C ARG A 28 -1.72 -4.67 -8.29
N VAL A 29 -1.54 -5.27 -7.13
CA VAL A 29 -1.44 -6.71 -6.97
C VAL A 29 -2.76 -7.21 -6.36
N VAL A 30 -3.33 -8.25 -6.93
CA VAL A 30 -4.59 -8.85 -6.45
C VAL A 30 -4.25 -10.17 -5.77
N ALA A 31 -4.72 -10.38 -4.54
CA ALA A 31 -4.60 -11.70 -3.91
C ALA A 31 -5.51 -12.71 -4.65
N PRO A 32 -4.99 -13.88 -5.04
CA PRO A 32 -5.76 -14.88 -5.78
C PRO A 32 -6.87 -15.53 -4.94
N ALA A 33 -6.80 -15.44 -3.62
CA ALA A 33 -7.78 -15.96 -2.68
C ALA A 33 -7.87 -15.05 -1.43
N ASP A 34 -8.89 -15.30 -0.61
CA ASP A 34 -9.16 -14.60 0.66
C ASP A 34 -8.61 -15.46 1.81
N ASP A 35 -7.30 -15.69 1.79
CA ASP A 35 -6.56 -16.42 2.81
C ASP A 35 -5.22 -15.71 3.13
N GLU A 36 -4.72 -15.94 4.34
CA GLU A 36 -3.56 -15.21 4.88
C GLU A 36 -2.29 -15.37 4.03
N GLU A 37 -2.04 -16.58 3.50
CA GLU A 37 -0.82 -16.87 2.73
C GLU A 37 -0.82 -16.11 1.40
N THR A 38 -1.93 -16.13 0.69
CA THR A 38 -2.07 -15.44 -0.60
C THR A 38 -2.13 -13.92 -0.46
N GLU A 39 -2.73 -13.42 0.62
CA GLU A 39 -2.71 -12.01 0.99
C GLU A 39 -1.31 -11.52 1.33
N TYR A 40 -0.55 -12.28 2.14
CA TYR A 40 0.82 -11.95 2.49
C TYR A 40 1.72 -11.94 1.25
N ALA A 41 1.60 -12.93 0.37
CA ALA A 41 2.36 -12.96 -0.88
C ALA A 41 2.05 -11.76 -1.79
N ALA A 42 0.77 -11.35 -1.87
CA ALA A 42 0.37 -10.18 -2.65
C ALA A 42 0.89 -8.86 -2.03
N LEU A 43 0.87 -8.75 -0.68
CA LEU A 43 1.45 -7.64 0.05
C LEU A 43 2.94 -7.50 -0.22
N MET A 44 3.72 -8.59 -0.08
CA MET A 44 5.17 -8.56 -0.29
C MET A 44 5.53 -8.29 -1.75
N THR A 45 4.75 -8.81 -2.72
CA THR A 45 4.92 -8.47 -4.14
C THR A 45 4.71 -6.96 -4.38
N ALA A 46 3.69 -6.36 -3.76
CA ALA A 46 3.48 -4.92 -3.86
C ALA A 46 4.57 -4.11 -3.12
N ALA A 47 5.16 -4.66 -2.05
CA ALA A 47 6.28 -4.05 -1.37
C ALA A 47 7.52 -4.02 -2.27
N ASP A 48 7.81 -5.08 -3.02
CA ASP A 48 8.90 -5.10 -4.00
C ASP A 48 8.70 -4.05 -5.10
N LEU A 49 7.50 -3.94 -5.66
CA LEU A 49 7.16 -2.89 -6.63
C LEU A 49 7.28 -1.48 -6.04
N SER A 50 6.91 -1.31 -4.76
CA SER A 50 7.15 -0.05 -4.05
C SER A 50 8.65 0.24 -3.95
N ALA A 51 9.47 -0.76 -3.62
CA ALA A 51 10.92 -0.64 -3.50
C ALA A 51 11.58 -0.14 -4.80
N GLU A 52 11.08 -0.59 -5.96
CA GLU A 52 11.53 -0.11 -7.28
C GLU A 52 11.18 1.36 -7.54
N ALA A 53 10.11 1.87 -6.93
CA ALA A 53 9.63 3.24 -7.09
C ALA A 53 10.27 4.23 -6.10
N VAL A 54 10.77 3.78 -4.95
CA VAL A 54 11.49 4.64 -4.00
C VAL A 54 12.91 4.91 -4.49
N SER A 55 13.37 6.15 -4.29
CA SER A 55 14.75 6.55 -4.56
C SER A 55 15.53 6.72 -3.26
N GLY A 56 16.74 6.17 -3.17
CA GLY A 56 17.63 6.35 -2.01
C GLY A 56 17.21 5.53 -0.78
N ASP A 57 17.36 6.12 0.42
CA ASP A 57 17.00 5.54 1.74
C ASP A 57 15.47 5.42 1.95
N GLY A 58 14.73 5.14 0.88
CA GLY A 58 13.28 5.25 0.86
C GLY A 58 12.56 4.21 1.72
N ARG A 59 11.36 4.55 2.18
CA ARG A 59 10.43 3.63 2.84
C ARG A 59 9.46 3.06 1.81
N ARG A 60 9.30 1.74 1.77
CA ARG A 60 8.23 1.10 0.99
C ARG A 60 6.88 1.47 1.59
N VAL A 61 5.87 1.59 0.73
CA VAL A 61 4.48 1.85 1.11
C VAL A 61 3.57 0.98 0.26
N VAL A 62 2.67 0.24 0.90
CA VAL A 62 1.62 -0.55 0.24
C VAL A 62 0.27 -0.16 0.83
N ILE A 63 -0.69 0.17 -0.04
CA ILE A 63 -2.05 0.52 0.37
C ILE A 63 -2.95 -0.70 0.14
N THR A 64 -3.64 -1.14 1.18
CA THR A 64 -4.57 -2.27 1.11
C THR A 64 -5.99 -1.74 0.97
N VAL A 65 -6.68 -2.16 -0.09
CA VAL A 65 -8.05 -1.74 -0.40
C VAL A 65 -8.96 -2.94 -0.49
N GLU A 66 -10.11 -2.86 0.18
CA GLU A 66 -11.18 -3.85 0.03
C GLU A 66 -12.06 -3.49 -1.17
N THR A 67 -12.28 -4.42 -2.09
CA THR A 67 -13.04 -4.14 -3.33
C THR A 67 -13.94 -5.31 -3.69
N ALA A 68 -15.07 -5.01 -4.35
CA ALA A 68 -16.00 -6.03 -4.85
C ALA A 68 -15.51 -6.75 -6.14
N GLY A 69 -14.23 -6.59 -6.53
CA GLY A 69 -13.63 -7.17 -7.73
C GLY A 69 -12.13 -6.91 -7.84
N ASP A 70 -11.56 -7.03 -9.04
CA ASP A 70 -10.12 -6.78 -9.31
C ASP A 70 -9.71 -5.29 -9.17
N GLY A 71 -10.69 -4.42 -8.96
CA GLY A 71 -10.48 -2.99 -8.75
C GLY A 71 -10.23 -2.21 -10.02
N GLY A 72 -10.46 -2.71 -11.24
CA GLY A 72 -10.04 -2.07 -12.50
C GLY A 72 -10.43 -0.59 -12.76
N GLY A 73 -11.26 0.02 -11.91
CA GLY A 73 -11.52 1.47 -11.87
C GLY A 73 -10.65 2.22 -10.85
N ASP A 74 -11.04 3.47 -10.57
CA ASP A 74 -10.49 4.21 -9.44
C ASP A 74 -10.93 3.55 -8.13
N LEU A 75 -10.04 3.54 -7.14
CA LEU A 75 -10.36 3.07 -5.79
C LEU A 75 -10.66 4.29 -4.92
N ALA A 76 -11.81 4.30 -4.23
CA ALA A 76 -12.11 5.38 -3.31
C ALA A 76 -11.21 5.25 -2.07
N TRP A 77 -10.73 6.38 -1.54
CA TRP A 77 -9.96 6.34 -0.29
C TRP A 77 -10.76 5.76 0.87
N ALA A 78 -12.09 5.88 0.83
CA ALA A 78 -12.99 5.30 1.82
C ALA A 78 -12.99 3.75 1.85
N ASP A 79 -12.52 3.10 0.78
CA ASP A 79 -12.42 1.64 0.68
C ASP A 79 -11.04 1.12 1.13
N VAL A 80 -10.11 2.03 1.47
CA VAL A 80 -8.80 1.67 2.03
C VAL A 80 -9.02 1.13 3.44
N VAL A 81 -8.41 -0.02 3.73
CA VAL A 81 -8.53 -0.68 5.04
C VAL A 81 -7.25 -0.58 5.87
N ALA A 82 -6.10 -0.44 5.22
CA ALA A 82 -4.81 -0.30 5.88
C ALA A 82 -3.74 0.30 4.95
N VAL A 83 -2.67 0.82 5.55
CA VAL A 83 -1.41 1.12 4.88
C VAL A 83 -0.31 0.33 5.56
N HIS A 84 0.55 -0.30 4.78
CA HIS A 84 1.76 -0.95 5.24
C HIS A 84 2.94 -0.10 4.83
N ALA A 85 3.87 0.18 5.74
CA ALA A 85 5.04 0.97 5.42
C ALA A 85 6.27 0.55 6.24
N ASP A 86 7.46 0.73 5.68
CA ASP A 86 8.68 0.66 6.48
C ASP A 86 8.72 1.84 7.47
N THR A 87 9.13 1.59 8.71
CA THR A 87 9.35 2.64 9.74
C THR A 87 10.81 3.12 9.77
N GLU A 88 11.71 2.34 9.19
CA GLU A 88 13.11 2.69 8.98
C GLU A 88 13.41 2.67 7.47
N PRO A 89 14.54 3.25 7.01
CA PRO A 89 14.96 3.09 5.61
C PRO A 89 15.00 1.63 5.17
N PHE A 90 14.47 1.33 3.99
CA PHE A 90 14.46 0.00 3.42
C PHE A 90 15.88 -0.55 3.21
N THR A 91 16.15 -1.74 3.76
CA THR A 91 17.46 -2.40 3.60
C THR A 91 17.40 -3.85 3.13
N ASP A 92 16.31 -4.56 3.40
CA ASP A 92 16.14 -5.98 3.07
C ASP A 92 14.74 -6.24 2.50
N PRO A 93 14.58 -6.82 1.30
CA PRO A 93 13.27 -7.19 0.75
C PRO A 93 12.46 -8.12 1.65
N ASP A 94 13.12 -8.96 2.46
CA ASP A 94 12.46 -9.92 3.34
C ASP A 94 11.93 -9.29 4.64
N ASP A 95 12.23 -8.00 4.90
CA ASP A 95 11.70 -7.30 6.08
C ASP A 95 10.19 -7.07 5.97
N ASP A 96 9.47 -7.34 7.06
CA ASP A 96 8.04 -7.05 7.17
C ASP A 96 7.77 -5.56 7.30
N LEU A 97 6.65 -5.11 6.72
CA LEU A 97 6.18 -3.73 6.82
C LEU A 97 5.30 -3.56 8.06
N ALA A 98 5.44 -2.41 8.74
CA ALA A 98 4.54 -2.05 9.83
C ALA A 98 3.14 -1.78 9.30
N TRP A 99 2.12 -2.13 10.09
CA TRP A 99 0.71 -1.93 9.76
C TRP A 99 0.19 -0.63 10.38
N PHE A 100 -0.45 0.20 9.56
CA PHE A 100 -1.09 1.45 9.96
C PHE A 100 -2.57 1.40 9.59
N ALA A 101 -3.42 1.72 10.55
CA ALA A 101 -4.83 1.96 10.29
C ALA A 101 -5.04 3.28 9.53
N THR A 102 -6.18 3.44 8.87
CA THR A 102 -6.44 4.63 8.03
C THR A 102 -6.38 5.96 8.78
N GLN A 103 -6.73 5.99 10.08
CA GLN A 103 -6.58 7.19 10.91
C GLN A 103 -5.13 7.56 11.25
N GLU A 104 -4.19 6.61 11.17
CA GLU A 104 -2.77 6.80 11.48
C GLU A 104 -1.97 7.30 10.26
N VAL A 105 -2.56 7.25 9.06
CA VAL A 105 -1.92 7.68 7.82
C VAL A 105 -1.48 9.15 7.87
N GLY A 106 -2.24 10.01 8.57
CA GLY A 106 -1.85 11.40 8.76
C GLY A 106 -0.53 11.55 9.54
N ASP A 107 -0.35 10.74 10.59
CA ASP A 107 0.86 10.74 11.41
C ASP A 107 2.04 10.12 10.66
N LEU A 108 1.80 9.06 9.90
CA LEU A 108 2.78 8.46 8.98
C LEU A 108 3.32 9.49 7.98
N LEU A 109 2.42 10.25 7.33
CA LEU A 109 2.80 11.30 6.37
C LEU A 109 3.51 12.50 7.03
N ALA A 110 3.25 12.75 8.31
CA ALA A 110 3.96 13.75 9.10
C ALA A 110 5.34 13.29 9.59
N GLY A 111 5.69 12.01 9.39
CA GLY A 111 6.96 11.41 9.83
C GLY A 111 7.01 11.06 11.32
N ALA A 112 5.85 10.87 11.95
CA ALA A 112 5.75 10.56 13.38
C ALA A 112 5.81 9.05 13.71
N GLY A 113 6.26 8.22 12.76
CA GLY A 113 6.33 6.76 12.87
C GLY A 113 7.69 6.17 12.56
#